data_AF-A0A847YGB6-F1
#
_entry.id   AF-A0A847YGB6-F1
#
_cell.length_a   1.000
_cell.length_b   1.000
_cell.length_c   1.000
_cell.angle_alpha   90.00
_cell.angle_beta   90.00
_cell.angle_gamma   90.00
#
_symmetry.space_group_name_H-M   'P 1'
#
loop_
_entity.id
_entity.type
_entity.pdbx_description
1 polymer ?
#
loop_
_entity_poly.entity_id
_entity_poly.type
_entity_poly.pdbx_seq_one_letter_code
_entity_poly.pdbx_strand_id
1 'polypeptide(L)'
;PAEEPSYDAILQRRALAYRDLELKSLALQNLQDQLRVEETRFEEKEKLLARQEQTFQEKMKALEDEAVTAGRETVRRTLESVKPAQAKLLLLDMLNKGEEQEVVMLLGEMNDSKRGKIIAEFRTPEETDKIAEVLRLLREGGVTAEIAGANATSP
;
A
#
# COMPACT_ATOMS: atom_id res chain seq x y z
N PRO A 1 -8.03 20.61 -82.35
CA PRO A 1 -7.80 21.60 -81.27
C PRO A 1 -8.65 21.24 -80.04
N ALA A 2 -8.07 21.18 -78.84
CA ALA A 2 -8.84 21.00 -77.63
C ALA A 2 -9.70 22.25 -77.41
N GLU A 3 -11.02 22.08 -77.25
CA GLU A 3 -11.91 23.18 -76.89
C GLU A 3 -11.51 23.72 -75.52
N GLU A 4 -11.12 24.99 -75.45
CA GLU A 4 -10.81 25.64 -74.18
C GLU A 4 -12.11 25.82 -73.36
N PRO A 5 -12.10 25.46 -72.07
CA PRO A 5 -13.28 25.59 -71.24
C PRO A 5 -13.71 27.05 -71.11
N SER A 6 -15.02 27.30 -71.16
CA SER A 6 -15.57 28.64 -70.98
C SER A 6 -15.25 29.18 -69.58
N TYR A 7 -15.11 30.50 -69.46
CA TYR A 7 -14.83 31.17 -68.19
C TYR A 7 -15.83 30.78 -67.08
N ASP A 8 -17.12 30.65 -67.41
CA ASP A 8 -18.16 30.23 -66.47
C ASP A 8 -17.99 28.78 -66.01
N ALA A 9 -17.56 27.88 -66.88
CA ALA A 9 -17.26 26.50 -66.50
C ALA A 9 -16.07 26.42 -65.54
N ILE A 10 -15.06 27.27 -65.71
CA ILE A 10 -13.92 27.38 -64.79
C ILE A 10 -14.39 27.92 -63.43
N LEU A 11 -15.24 28.95 -63.41
CA LEU A 11 -15.78 29.52 -62.18
C LEU A 11 -16.66 28.54 -61.42
N GLN A 12 -17.56 27.82 -62.09
CA GLN A 12 -18.41 26.81 -61.46
C GLN A 12 -17.57 25.67 -60.87
N ARG A 13 -16.56 25.19 -61.60
CA ARG A 13 -15.67 24.14 -61.09
C ARG A 13 -14.89 24.60 -59.86
N ARG A 14 -14.41 25.86 -59.84
CA ARG A 14 -13.75 26.44 -58.67
C ARG A 14 -14.71 26.56 -57.49
N ALA A 15 -15.93 27.03 -57.71
CA ALA A 15 -16.94 27.17 -56.66
C ALA A 15 -17.28 25.82 -56.00
N LEU A 16 -17.45 24.75 -56.79
CA LEU A 16 -17.66 23.40 -56.27
C LEU A 16 -16.46 22.89 -55.47
N ALA A 17 -15.23 23.10 -55.97
CA ALA A 17 -14.02 22.71 -55.25
C ALA A 17 -13.86 23.45 -53.91
N TYR A 18 -14.19 24.74 -53.86
CA TYR A 18 -14.20 25.50 -52.60
C TYR A 18 -15.24 24.96 -51.62
N ARG A 19 -16.45 24.65 -52.11
CA ARG A 19 -17.50 24.09 -51.26
C ARG A 19 -17.11 22.72 -50.69
N ASP A 20 -16.52 21.85 -51.51
CA ASP A 20 -16.01 20.56 -51.05
C ASP A 20 -14.91 20.71 -50.00
N LEU A 21 -14.03 21.70 -50.16
CA LEU A 21 -12.97 21.99 -49.19
C LEU A 21 -13.56 22.48 -47.87
N GLU A 22 -14.56 23.37 -47.92
CA GLU A 22 -15.27 23.86 -46.73
C GLU A 22 -15.95 22.72 -45.97
N LEU A 23 -16.65 21.82 -46.68
CA LEU A 23 -17.30 20.65 -46.08
C LEU A 23 -16.28 19.70 -45.43
N LYS A 24 -15.13 19.47 -46.08
CA LYS A 24 -14.04 18.68 -45.50
C LYS A 24 -13.46 19.35 -44.25
N SER A 25 -13.26 20.67 -44.27
CA SER A 25 -12.77 21.41 -43.12
C SER A 25 -13.71 21.29 -41.92
N LEU A 26 -15.02 21.44 -42.15
CA LEU A 26 -16.04 21.28 -41.10
C LEU A 26 -16.06 19.85 -40.55
N ALA A 27 -15.97 18.84 -41.43
CA ALA A 27 -15.91 17.44 -41.00
C ALA A 27 -14.67 17.15 -40.15
N LEU A 28 -13.50 17.66 -40.56
CA LEU A 28 -12.25 17.51 -39.80
C LEU A 28 -12.32 18.19 -38.44
N GLN A 29 -12.89 19.41 -38.38
CA GLN A 29 -13.07 20.12 -37.13
C GLN A 29 -13.99 19.35 -36.17
N ASN A 30 -15.12 18.84 -36.67
CA ASN A 30 -16.04 18.03 -35.86
C ASN A 30 -15.37 16.76 -35.33
N LEU A 31 -14.58 16.06 -36.17
CA LEU A 31 -13.84 14.87 -35.74
C LEU A 31 -12.77 15.21 -34.71
N GLN A 32 -12.07 16.34 -34.86
CA GLN A 32 -11.09 16.80 -33.89
C GLN A 32 -11.73 17.13 -32.54
N ASP A 33 -12.89 17.77 -32.54
CA ASP A 33 -13.61 18.08 -31.31
C ASP A 33 -14.16 16.81 -30.64
N GLN A 34 -14.65 15.84 -31.41
CA GLN A 34 -15.03 14.52 -30.89
C GLN A 34 -13.85 13.78 -30.27
N LEU A 35 -12.69 13.80 -30.94
CA LEU A 35 -11.48 13.16 -30.43
C LEU A 35 -11.04 13.76 -29.09
N ARG A 36 -11.05 15.09 -28.97
CA ARG A 36 -10.72 15.78 -27.71
C ARG A 36 -11.65 15.41 -26.56
N VAL A 37 -12.94 15.25 -26.84
CA VAL A 37 -13.92 14.81 -25.84
C VAL A 37 -13.63 13.38 -25.38
N GLU A 38 -13.35 12.47 -26.30
CA GLU A 38 -13.01 11.09 -25.96
C GLU A 38 -11.65 10.98 -25.23
N GLU A 39 -10.64 11.77 -25.63
CA GLU A 39 -9.36 11.87 -24.91
C GLU A 39 -9.58 12.33 -23.46
N THR A 40 -10.33 13.40 -23.26
CA THR A 40 -10.66 13.91 -21.91
C THR A 40 -11.37 12.84 -21.08
N ARG A 41 -12.34 12.15 -21.69
CA ARG A 41 -13.08 11.07 -21.03
C ARG A 41 -12.19 9.89 -20.67
N PHE A 42 -11.21 9.58 -21.52
CA PHE A 42 -10.24 8.51 -21.26
C PHE A 42 -9.33 8.89 -20.10
N GLU A 43 -8.78 10.10 -20.08
CA GLU A 43 -7.96 10.60 -18.97
C GLU A 43 -8.72 10.61 -17.64
N GLU A 44 -10.00 10.98 -17.64
CA GLU A 44 -10.84 10.93 -16.44
C GLU A 44 -11.04 9.50 -15.93
N LYS A 45 -11.27 8.55 -16.84
CA LYS A 45 -11.39 7.13 -16.50
C LYS A 45 -10.08 6.57 -15.95
N GLU A 46 -8.94 6.90 -16.55
CA GLU A 46 -7.63 6.48 -16.05
C GLU A 46 -7.38 7.01 -14.64
N LYS A 47 -7.66 8.30 -14.39
CA LYS A 47 -7.53 8.90 -13.05
C LYS A 47 -8.44 8.21 -12.03
N LEU A 48 -9.67 7.86 -12.43
CA LEU A 48 -10.61 7.16 -11.56
C LEU A 48 -10.15 5.74 -11.24
N LEU A 49 -9.67 4.98 -12.24
CA LEU A 49 -9.13 3.64 -12.05
C LEU A 49 -7.89 3.66 -11.15
N ALA A 50 -6.95 4.57 -11.39
CA ALA A 50 -5.76 4.71 -10.55
C ALA A 50 -6.12 4.98 -9.07
N ARG A 51 -7.11 5.83 -8.81
CA ARG A 51 -7.61 6.08 -7.44
C ARG A 51 -8.27 4.85 -6.84
N GLN A 52 -9.03 4.09 -7.62
CA GLN A 52 -9.66 2.86 -7.15
C GLN A 52 -8.63 1.79 -6.82
N GLU A 53 -7.62 1.61 -7.67
CA GLU A 53 -6.50 0.69 -7.42
C GLU A 53 -5.75 1.07 -6.15
N GLN A 54 -5.41 2.35 -5.97
CA GLN A 54 -4.77 2.82 -4.75
C GLN A 54 -5.64 2.54 -3.52
N THR A 55 -6.92 2.90 -3.56
CA THR A 55 -7.85 2.67 -2.44
C THR A 55 -8.00 1.18 -2.13
N PHE A 56 -8.00 0.34 -3.17
CA PHE A 56 -8.09 -1.11 -3.01
C PHE A 56 -6.83 -1.67 -2.36
N GLN A 57 -5.64 -1.25 -2.81
CA GLN A 57 -4.36 -1.65 -2.22
C GLN A 57 -4.26 -1.22 -0.75
N GLU A 58 -4.67 0.01 -0.42
CA GLU A 58 -4.71 0.51 0.95
C GLU A 58 -5.65 -0.34 1.83
N LYS A 59 -6.84 -0.69 1.33
CA LYS A 59 -7.78 -1.55 2.05
C LYS A 59 -7.28 -2.98 2.22
N MET A 60 -6.64 -3.54 1.20
CA MET A 60 -6.04 -4.87 1.27
C MET A 60 -4.95 -4.92 2.33
N LYS A 61 -4.04 -3.94 2.30
CA LYS A 61 -2.99 -3.82 3.31
C LYS A 61 -3.58 -3.65 4.71
N ALA A 62 -4.57 -2.78 4.88
CA ALA A 62 -5.21 -2.59 6.18
C ALA A 62 -5.86 -3.88 6.71
N LEU A 63 -6.49 -4.67 5.84
CA LEU A 63 -7.10 -5.95 6.20
C LEU A 63 -6.05 -7.00 6.58
N GLU A 64 -4.94 -7.06 5.84
CA GLU A 64 -3.81 -7.93 6.16
C GLU A 64 -3.18 -7.55 7.51
N ASP A 65 -2.92 -6.26 7.73
CA ASP A 65 -2.37 -5.74 8.98
C ASP A 65 -3.31 -6.03 10.17
N GLU A 66 -4.63 -5.89 9.97
CA GLU A 66 -5.65 -6.23 10.97
C GLU A 66 -5.65 -7.72 11.29
N ALA A 67 -5.61 -8.59 10.27
CA ALA A 67 -5.58 -10.04 10.44
C ALA A 67 -4.32 -10.51 11.18
N VAL A 68 -3.15 -9.95 10.83
CA VAL A 68 -1.88 -10.23 11.51
C VAL A 68 -1.96 -9.76 12.97
N THR A 69 -2.47 -8.55 13.21
CA THR A 69 -2.61 -8.00 14.56
C THR A 69 -3.57 -8.84 15.41
N ALA A 70 -4.71 -9.28 14.86
CA ALA A 70 -5.68 -10.13 15.55
C ALA A 70 -5.12 -11.54 15.83
N GLY A 71 -4.36 -12.11 14.90
CA GLY A 71 -3.64 -13.36 15.10
C GLY A 71 -2.62 -13.25 16.24
N ARG A 72 -1.79 -12.19 16.22
CA ARG A 72 -0.81 -11.91 17.27
C ARG A 72 -1.45 -11.73 18.64
N GLU A 73 -2.54 -10.96 18.72
CA GLU A 73 -3.34 -10.78 19.92
C GLU A 73 -3.81 -12.12 20.50
N THR A 74 -4.28 -13.01 19.65
CA THR A 74 -4.76 -14.34 20.04
C THR A 74 -3.64 -15.22 20.59
N VAL A 75 -2.47 -15.21 19.94
CA VAL A 75 -1.28 -15.92 20.43
C VAL A 75 -0.83 -15.35 21.78
N ARG A 76 -0.80 -14.01 21.91
CA ARG A 76 -0.42 -13.35 23.16
C ARG A 76 -1.35 -13.72 24.31
N ARG A 77 -2.66 -13.67 24.11
CA ARG A 77 -3.65 -14.10 25.12
C ARG A 77 -3.47 -15.56 25.51
N THR A 78 -3.15 -16.41 24.54
CA THR A 78 -2.86 -17.82 24.78
C THR A 78 -1.64 -17.96 25.69
N LEU A 79 -0.52 -17.30 25.36
CA LEU A 79 0.70 -17.26 26.16
C LEU A 79 0.47 -16.75 27.59
N GLU A 80 -0.38 -15.73 27.77
CA GLU A 80 -0.71 -15.17 29.09
C GLU A 80 -1.61 -16.09 29.93
N SER A 81 -2.40 -16.95 29.27
CA SER A 81 -3.35 -17.86 29.91
C SER A 81 -2.72 -19.18 30.35
N VAL A 82 -1.72 -19.68 29.63
CA VAL A 82 -1.03 -20.95 29.94
C VAL A 82 -0.06 -20.77 31.11
N LYS A 83 0.45 -21.90 31.63
CA LYS A 83 1.46 -21.87 32.69
C LYS A 83 2.77 -21.27 32.15
N PRO A 84 3.52 -20.48 32.95
CA PRO A 84 4.78 -19.86 32.50
C PRO A 84 5.77 -20.84 31.87
N ALA A 85 5.92 -22.03 32.45
CA ALA A 85 6.79 -23.06 31.90
C ALA A 85 6.37 -23.56 30.51
N GLN A 86 5.06 -23.59 30.21
CA GLN A 86 4.55 -23.95 28.88
C GLN A 86 4.72 -22.81 27.88
N ALA A 87 4.47 -21.56 28.31
CA ALA A 87 4.74 -20.39 27.49
C ALA A 87 6.22 -20.31 27.09
N LYS A 88 7.14 -20.61 28.01
CA LYS A 88 8.57 -20.73 27.70
C LYS A 88 8.84 -21.71 26.55
N LEU A 89 8.25 -22.91 26.59
CA LEU A 89 8.49 -23.92 25.56
C LEU A 89 8.02 -23.44 24.18
N LEU A 90 6.85 -22.78 24.11
CA LEU A 90 6.35 -22.18 22.89
C LEU A 90 7.29 -21.09 22.36
N LEU A 91 7.75 -20.18 23.23
CA LEU A 91 8.67 -19.12 22.84
C LEU A 91 10.03 -19.67 22.41
N LEU A 92 10.54 -20.72 23.07
CA LEU A 92 11.79 -21.37 22.66
C LEU A 92 11.67 -22.04 21.30
N ASP A 93 10.54 -22.68 21.00
CA ASP A 93 10.28 -23.24 19.67
C ASP A 93 10.29 -22.15 18.58
N MET A 94 9.65 -21.01 18.84
CA MET A 94 9.69 -19.84 17.95
C MET A 94 11.13 -19.32 17.76
N LEU A 95 11.90 -19.16 18.85
CA LEU A 95 13.30 -18.73 18.77
C LEU A 95 14.18 -19.74 18.01
N ASN A 96 13.92 -21.03 18.15
CA ASN A 96 14.64 -22.06 17.40
C ASN A 96 14.32 -22.04 15.90
N LYS A 97 13.15 -21.50 15.51
CA LYS A 97 12.74 -21.30 14.13
C LYS A 97 13.24 -19.97 13.54
N GLY A 98 13.92 -19.14 14.32
CA GLY A 98 14.39 -17.82 13.91
C GLY A 98 13.30 -16.75 13.94
N GLU A 99 12.20 -16.98 14.68
CA GLU A 99 11.09 -16.04 14.81
C GLU A 99 11.34 -15.01 15.95
N GLU A 100 12.57 -14.51 16.06
CA GLU A 100 13.00 -13.66 17.18
C GLU A 100 12.22 -12.35 17.26
N GLN A 101 11.94 -11.73 16.11
CA GLN A 101 11.17 -10.49 16.03
C GLN A 101 9.73 -10.66 16.51
N GLU A 102 9.08 -11.79 16.17
CA GLU A 102 7.73 -12.10 16.63
C GLU A 102 7.70 -12.31 18.16
N VAL A 103 8.71 -12.98 18.70
CA VAL A 103 8.85 -13.17 20.15
C VAL A 103 9.03 -11.82 20.86
N VAL A 104 9.83 -10.90 20.31
CA VAL A 104 9.99 -9.53 20.84
C VAL A 104 8.64 -8.80 20.85
N MET A 105 7.87 -8.84 19.75
CA MET A 105 6.56 -8.18 19.66
C MET A 105 5.56 -8.78 20.66
N LEU A 106 5.48 -10.11 20.73
CA LEU A 106 4.57 -10.81 21.66
C LEU A 106 4.87 -10.48 23.12
N LEU A 107 6.15 -10.45 23.51
CA LEU A 107 6.56 -10.10 24.87
C LEU A 107 6.41 -8.60 25.14
N GLY A 108 6.64 -7.73 24.16
CA GLY A 108 6.54 -6.29 24.34
C GLY A 108 5.12 -5.81 24.65
N GLU A 109 4.12 -6.40 24.00
CA GLU A 109 2.70 -6.09 24.23
C GLU A 109 2.10 -6.82 25.45
N MET A 110 2.85 -7.73 26.06
CA MET A 110 2.40 -8.52 27.19
C MET A 110 2.46 -7.71 28.48
N ASN A 111 1.56 -8.00 29.43
CA ASN A 111 1.66 -7.36 30.74
C ASN A 111 2.96 -7.75 31.47
N ASP A 112 3.56 -6.79 32.15
CA ASP A 112 4.87 -6.93 32.80
C ASP A 112 4.93 -8.07 33.81
N SER A 113 3.85 -8.32 34.55
CA SER A 113 3.80 -9.38 35.56
C SER A 113 3.87 -10.78 34.94
N LYS A 114 3.12 -11.02 33.86
CA LYS A 114 3.12 -12.30 33.13
C LYS A 114 4.42 -12.46 32.36
N ARG A 115 4.90 -11.40 31.69
CA ARG A 115 6.19 -11.39 31.01
C ARG A 115 7.32 -11.79 31.96
N GLY A 116 7.41 -11.15 33.13
CA GLY A 116 8.44 -11.46 34.12
C GLY A 116 8.39 -12.92 34.60
N LYS A 117 7.19 -13.46 34.83
CA LYS A 117 7.00 -14.87 35.22
C LYS A 117 7.46 -15.85 34.13
N ILE A 118 7.22 -15.54 32.87
CA ILE A 118 7.63 -16.39 31.74
C ILE A 118 9.16 -16.34 31.56
N ILE A 119 9.75 -15.14 31.60
CA ILE A 119 11.21 -14.96 31.49
C ILE A 119 11.95 -15.71 32.60
N ALA A 120 11.41 -15.73 33.83
CA ALA A 120 12.01 -16.44 34.95
C ALA A 120 12.11 -17.97 34.76
N GLU A 121 11.40 -18.55 33.78
CA GLU A 121 11.48 -19.98 33.47
C GLU A 121 12.64 -20.35 32.54
N PHE A 122 13.31 -19.37 31.91
CA PHE A 122 14.51 -19.58 31.10
C PHE A 122 15.73 -19.71 32.04
N ARG A 123 16.15 -20.95 32.32
CA ARG A 123 17.11 -21.25 33.41
C ARG A 123 18.42 -21.84 32.94
N THR A 124 18.45 -22.45 31.75
CA THR A 124 19.69 -23.00 31.20
C THR A 124 20.51 -21.88 30.55
N PRO A 125 21.86 -21.97 30.53
CA PRO A 125 22.71 -20.95 29.92
C PRO A 125 22.29 -20.62 28.48
N GLU A 126 22.00 -21.65 27.69
CA GLU A 126 21.61 -21.52 26.28
C GLU A 126 20.25 -20.83 26.11
N GLU A 127 19.30 -21.11 27.00
CA GLU A 127 18.00 -20.43 27.03
C GLU A 127 18.16 -18.96 27.45
N THR A 128 19.02 -18.69 28.44
CA THR A 128 19.27 -17.35 28.97
C THR A 128 19.90 -16.44 27.92
N ASP A 129 20.84 -16.95 27.12
CA ASP A 129 21.45 -16.17 26.04
C ASP A 129 20.42 -15.74 24.99
N LYS A 130 19.51 -16.65 24.60
CA LYS A 130 18.45 -16.36 23.63
C LYS A 130 17.47 -15.31 24.14
N ILE A 131 17.02 -15.42 25.40
CA ILE A 131 16.08 -14.45 25.96
C ILE A 131 16.77 -13.11 26.27
N ALA A 132 18.07 -13.11 26.58
CA ALA A 132 18.84 -11.88 26.78
C ALA A 132 18.89 -11.04 25.50
N GLU A 133 19.05 -11.67 24.34
CA GLU A 133 19.02 -10.99 23.04
C GLU A 133 17.62 -10.41 22.74
N VAL A 134 16.55 -11.18 23.00
CA VAL A 134 15.17 -10.69 22.90
C VAL A 134 14.94 -9.47 23.80
N LEU A 135 15.46 -9.49 25.04
CA LEU A 135 15.35 -8.36 25.97
C LEU A 135 16.17 -7.14 25.55
N ARG A 136 17.31 -7.35 24.88
CA ARG A 136 18.11 -6.29 24.27
C ARG A 136 17.30 -5.62 23.15
N LEU A 137 16.75 -6.41 22.24
CA LEU A 137 15.90 -5.93 21.14
C LEU A 137 14.65 -5.22 21.64
N LEU A 138 14.01 -5.72 22.70
CA LEU A 138 12.85 -5.08 23.31
C LEU A 138 13.20 -3.69 23.87
N ARG A 139 14.39 -3.53 24.45
CA ARG A 139 14.87 -2.24 24.96
C ARG A 139 15.18 -1.27 23.82
N GLU A 140 15.79 -1.76 22.75
CA GLU A 140 16.14 -0.93 21.58
C GLU A 140 14.91 -0.50 20.79
N GLY A 141 13.93 -1.40 20.62
CA GLY A 141 12.63 -1.08 20.01
C GLY A 141 11.70 -0.24 20.90
N GLY A 142 11.93 -0.23 22.22
CA GLY A 142 11.21 0.64 23.16
C GLY A 142 11.59 2.11 23.07
N VAL A 143 12.83 2.43 22.66
CA VAL A 143 13.33 3.82 22.57
C VAL A 143 12.72 4.57 21.38
N THR A 144 12.23 3.88 20.35
CA THR A 144 11.49 4.56 19.25
C THR A 144 10.12 5.11 19.66
N ALA A 145 9.52 4.63 20.76
CA ALA A 145 8.25 5.18 21.26
C ALA A 145 8.44 6.44 22.13
N GLU A 146 9.53 6.54 22.91
CA GLU A 146 9.78 7.72 23.76
C GLU A 146 10.36 8.92 23.00
N ILE A 147 11.15 8.70 21.93
CA ILE A 147 11.71 9.81 21.15
C ILE A 147 10.64 10.46 20.25
N ALA A 148 9.56 9.75 19.90
CA ALA A 148 8.42 10.33 19.19
C ALA A 148 7.55 11.26 20.08
N GLY A 149 7.56 11.07 21.40
CA GLY A 149 6.86 11.95 22.36
C GLY A 149 7.68 13.14 22.85
N ALA A 150 9.01 13.05 22.83
CA ALA A 150 9.89 14.10 23.34
C ALA A 150 10.11 15.28 22.38
N ASN A 151 9.88 15.10 21.07
CA ASN A 151 10.05 16.18 20.07
C ASN A 151 8.77 17.02 19.83
N ALA A 152 7.68 16.77 20.57
CA ALA A 152 6.44 17.54 20.45
C ALA A 152 6.29 18.66 21.51
N THR A 153 7.28 18.89 22.38
CA THR A 153 7.17 19.93 23.41
C THR A 153 8.44 20.76 23.53
N SER A 154 8.42 21.94 22.90
CA SER A 154 9.05 23.22 23.26
C SER A 154 10.07 23.77 22.25
N PRO A 155 10.14 25.09 22.03
CA PRO A 155 9.10 26.15 22.07
C PRO A 155 8.77 26.71 20.68
#